data_AF-A0A542M1P6-F1
#
_entry.id   AF-A0A542M1P6-F1
#
_cell.length_a   1.000
_cell.length_b   1.000
_cell.length_c   1.000
_cell.angle_alpha   90.00
_cell.angle_beta   90.00
_cell.angle_gamma   90.00
#
_symmetry.space_group_name_H-M   'P 1'
#
loop_
_entity.id
_entity.type
_entity.pdbx_description
1 polymer ?
#
loop_
_entity_poly.entity_id
_entity_poly.type
_entity_poly.pdbx_seq_one_letter_code
_entity_poly.pdbx_strand_id
1 'polypeptide(L)'
;MTDTNVTLALLESRKQKLEKRRSFFKNVGGLSVGLVGGTLLSACGGSVHDAIAQSAQPTDTDILNFALNLEYLEAQFYSYAVFGTGLAANMLTGTGTQGAVTGGKKVPFKDPLVAQYAKEIAQDEIAHVGFLRSALGSAAVAQPAIDIGGSDPNGAFSNAARAAGLVGAGVAFDPYASDENFLLGAFIFEDVGVTAYKGASPLIQNKTFLEAAAGILAAEAYHAGLVRTVLYTKGLSTPSLRTAAGAISDARDSLDNAADVDQGIVDTADNTVSNIVPLDKNGIAFSRSPGDVLNIVYLTKESVTMGGFFPKGANGTLNLSTAYA
;
A
#
# COMPACT_ATOMS: atom_id res chain seq x y z
N MET A 1 41.01 1.35 -25.04
CA MET A 1 39.71 1.85 -25.54
C MET A 1 38.60 1.11 -24.80
N THR A 2 38.44 1.36 -23.51
CA THR A 2 37.71 0.47 -22.60
C THR A 2 37.14 1.27 -21.42
N ASP A 3 35.96 0.85 -20.95
CA ASP A 3 35.11 1.39 -19.87
C ASP A 3 34.26 2.65 -20.09
N THR A 4 34.80 3.76 -20.61
CA THR A 4 33.99 5.01 -20.70
C THR A 4 32.88 4.93 -21.76
N ASN A 5 33.11 4.18 -22.85
CA ASN A 5 32.12 4.03 -23.92
C ASN A 5 30.96 3.10 -23.54
N VAL A 6 31.22 2.12 -22.67
CA VAL A 6 30.19 1.16 -22.20
C VAL A 6 29.26 1.84 -21.19
N THR A 7 29.81 2.65 -20.29
CA THR A 7 29.05 3.44 -19.31
C THR A 7 28.21 4.52 -19.98
N LEU A 8 28.73 5.22 -20.98
CA LEU A 8 27.96 6.17 -21.79
C LEU A 8 26.85 5.50 -22.59
N ALA A 9 27.13 4.37 -23.26
CA ALA A 9 26.11 3.62 -23.99
C ALA A 9 24.98 3.09 -23.07
N LEU A 10 25.32 2.70 -21.83
CA LEU A 10 24.35 2.26 -20.83
C LEU A 10 23.48 3.42 -20.34
N LEU A 11 24.08 4.59 -20.09
CA LEU A 11 23.37 5.80 -19.67
C LEU A 11 22.45 6.34 -20.79
N GLU A 12 22.93 6.33 -22.03
CA GLU A 12 22.14 6.69 -23.21
C GLU A 12 20.96 5.74 -23.40
N SER A 13 21.17 4.43 -23.23
CA SER A 13 20.11 3.42 -23.29
C SER A 13 19.07 3.59 -22.19
N ARG A 14 19.50 3.91 -20.95
CA ARG A 14 18.58 4.22 -19.84
C ARG A 14 17.78 5.50 -20.10
N LYS A 15 18.43 6.56 -20.60
CA LYS A 15 17.77 7.81 -20.99
C LYS A 15 16.75 7.58 -22.11
N GLN A 16 17.11 6.83 -23.14
CA GLN A 16 16.20 6.47 -24.24
C GLN A 16 15.02 5.61 -23.76
N LYS A 17 15.22 4.68 -22.82
CA LYS A 17 14.11 3.92 -22.22
C LYS A 17 13.18 4.81 -21.40
N LEU A 18 13.73 5.74 -20.60
CA LEU A 18 12.96 6.72 -19.83
C LEU A 18 12.20 7.70 -20.74
N GLU A 19 12.81 8.15 -21.82
CA GLU A 19 12.18 9.01 -22.83
C GLU A 19 11.10 8.27 -23.63
N LYS A 20 11.30 7.00 -23.96
CA LYS A 20 10.27 6.15 -24.59
C LYS A 20 9.09 5.90 -23.65
N ARG A 21 9.33 5.66 -22.35
CA ARG A 21 8.26 5.56 -21.33
C ARG A 21 7.50 6.89 -21.23
N ARG A 22 8.19 8.02 -21.10
CA ARG A 22 7.57 9.36 -21.05
C ARG A 22 6.81 9.73 -22.34
N SER A 23 7.33 9.36 -23.51
CA SER A 23 6.69 9.62 -24.81
C SER A 23 5.49 8.72 -25.05
N PHE A 24 5.51 7.48 -24.55
CA PHE A 24 4.36 6.58 -24.59
C PHE A 24 3.20 7.13 -23.75
N PHE A 25 3.47 7.61 -22.52
CA PHE A 25 2.46 8.25 -21.68
C PHE A 25 1.94 9.59 -22.24
N LYS A 26 2.77 10.37 -22.93
CA LYS A 26 2.32 11.60 -23.61
C LYS A 26 1.37 11.35 -24.79
N ASN A 27 1.40 10.16 -25.40
CA ASN A 27 0.55 9.83 -26.55
C ASN A 27 -0.76 9.11 -26.16
N VAL A 28 -0.91 8.67 -24.90
CA VAL A 28 -2.14 8.04 -24.39
C VAL A 28 -3.08 9.08 -23.73
N GLY A 29 -2.57 10.25 -23.31
CA GLY A 29 -3.35 11.31 -22.67
C GLY A 29 -4.24 12.18 -23.59
N GLY A 30 -4.57 11.72 -24.80
CA GLY A 30 -5.25 12.53 -25.82
C GLY A 30 -6.60 12.02 -26.35
N LEU A 31 -7.12 10.87 -25.89
CA LEU A 31 -8.33 10.26 -26.43
C LEU A 31 -9.20 9.63 -25.33
N SER A 32 -10.01 10.45 -24.66
CA SER A 32 -11.25 9.99 -24.01
C SER A 32 -12.26 11.13 -23.87
N VAL A 33 -12.63 11.72 -25.00
CA VAL A 33 -13.87 12.49 -25.14
C VAL A 33 -14.81 11.70 -26.06
N GLY A 34 -15.84 11.08 -25.47
CA GLY A 34 -17.15 10.89 -26.08
C GLY A 34 -17.40 9.72 -27.04
N LEU A 35 -18.45 8.95 -26.69
CA LEU A 35 -19.48 8.31 -27.54
C LEU A 35 -19.33 6.83 -27.98
N VAL A 36 -20.28 6.02 -27.43
CA VAL A 36 -21.22 5.10 -28.13
C VAL A 36 -20.79 3.65 -28.47
N GLY A 37 -21.61 2.71 -27.96
CA GLY A 37 -21.98 1.44 -28.64
C GLY A 37 -21.72 0.17 -27.82
N GLY A 38 -22.64 -0.76 -27.58
CA GLY A 38 -24.03 -0.91 -28.00
C GLY A 38 -24.61 -2.27 -27.52
N THR A 39 -25.87 -2.23 -27.11
CA THR A 39 -26.93 -3.27 -27.17
C THR A 39 -26.58 -4.76 -27.35
N LEU A 40 -27.02 -5.59 -26.39
CA LEU A 40 -27.45 -6.97 -26.65
C LEU A 40 -28.90 -7.19 -26.18
N LEU A 41 -29.77 -7.24 -27.20
CA LEU A 41 -30.94 -8.10 -27.40
C LEU A 41 -32.18 -8.04 -26.47
N SER A 42 -33.31 -8.02 -27.17
CA SER A 42 -34.69 -7.82 -26.73
C SER A 42 -35.38 -9.14 -26.32
N ALA A 43 -36.25 -9.02 -25.30
CA ALA A 43 -37.54 -9.68 -25.08
C ALA A 43 -37.67 -11.22 -25.18
N CYS A 44 -38.10 -11.85 -24.06
CA CYS A 44 -39.43 -12.49 -23.90
C CYS A 44 -39.59 -13.15 -22.51
N GLY A 45 -40.54 -12.66 -21.71
CA GLY A 45 -41.39 -13.48 -20.82
C GLY A 45 -40.90 -13.84 -19.41
N GLY A 46 -41.55 -13.24 -18.39
CA GLY A 46 -41.93 -13.97 -17.17
C GLY A 46 -41.20 -13.61 -15.86
N SER A 47 -42.01 -13.11 -14.92
CA SER A 47 -41.84 -13.15 -13.47
C SER A 47 -40.83 -12.19 -12.82
N VAL A 48 -41.39 -11.15 -12.21
CA VAL A 48 -40.74 -10.23 -11.29
C VAL A 48 -40.48 -10.96 -9.98
N HIS A 49 -39.29 -11.52 -9.77
CA HIS A 49 -38.75 -11.79 -8.44
C HIS A 49 -37.22 -11.66 -8.47
N ASP A 50 -36.76 -10.64 -7.75
CA ASP A 50 -35.40 -10.35 -7.30
C ASP A 50 -34.32 -10.17 -8.38
N ALA A 51 -34.30 -8.98 -8.97
CA ALA A 51 -33.07 -8.40 -9.47
C ALA A 51 -32.14 -8.15 -8.28
N ILE A 52 -31.33 -9.15 -7.91
CA ILE A 52 -30.13 -8.93 -7.12
C ILE A 52 -29.28 -7.99 -7.97
N ALA A 53 -29.14 -6.73 -7.56
CA ALA A 53 -28.22 -5.81 -8.20
C ALA A 53 -26.82 -6.42 -8.03
N GLN A 54 -26.34 -7.11 -9.06
CA GLN A 54 -24.95 -7.56 -9.10
C GLN A 54 -24.11 -6.29 -9.08
N SER A 55 -23.40 -6.05 -7.97
CA SER A 55 -22.50 -4.92 -7.85
C SER A 55 -21.60 -4.92 -9.09
N ALA A 56 -21.61 -3.81 -9.84
CA ALA A 56 -20.73 -3.68 -11.00
C ALA A 56 -19.29 -3.94 -10.56
N GLN A 57 -18.55 -4.72 -11.35
CA GLN A 57 -17.13 -4.92 -11.08
C GLN A 57 -16.41 -3.57 -11.07
N PRO A 58 -15.43 -3.35 -10.18
CA PRO A 58 -14.66 -2.12 -10.16
C PRO A 58 -14.03 -1.86 -11.54
N THR A 59 -14.03 -0.60 -11.96
CA THR A 59 -13.29 -0.21 -13.17
C THR A 59 -11.80 -0.13 -12.86
N ASP A 60 -10.96 -0.15 -13.89
CA ASP A 60 -9.51 0.09 -13.72
C ASP A 60 -9.23 1.44 -13.04
N THR A 61 -10.06 2.46 -13.29
CA THR A 61 -9.92 3.77 -12.63
C THR A 61 -10.25 3.68 -11.14
N ASP A 62 -11.24 2.88 -10.75
CA ASP A 62 -11.57 2.64 -9.34
C ASP A 62 -10.42 1.93 -8.63
N ILE A 63 -9.85 0.90 -9.26
CA ILE A 63 -8.71 0.14 -8.72
C ILE A 63 -7.45 1.01 -8.59
N LEU A 64 -7.13 1.81 -9.61
CA LEU A 64 -5.94 2.67 -9.58
C LEU A 64 -6.11 3.83 -8.58
N ASN A 65 -7.31 4.39 -8.43
CA ASN A 65 -7.56 5.38 -7.38
C ASN A 65 -7.51 4.75 -5.98
N PHE A 66 -7.96 3.51 -5.82
CA PHE A 66 -7.81 2.77 -4.57
C PHE A 66 -6.32 2.60 -4.21
N ALA A 67 -5.52 2.11 -5.14
CA ALA A 67 -4.06 2.02 -4.97
C ALA A 67 -3.44 3.38 -4.62
N LEU A 68 -3.84 4.46 -5.32
CA LEU A 68 -3.33 5.81 -5.05
C LEU A 68 -3.59 6.28 -3.59
N ASN A 69 -4.68 5.86 -2.94
CA ASN A 69 -4.89 6.20 -1.53
C ASN A 69 -3.86 5.51 -0.60
N LEU A 70 -3.54 4.24 -0.86
CA LEU A 70 -2.56 3.47 -0.08
C LEU A 70 -1.15 4.05 -0.28
N GLU A 71 -0.83 4.37 -1.52
CA GLU A 71 0.45 4.99 -1.90
C GLU A 71 0.62 6.37 -1.27
N TYR A 72 -0.45 7.14 -1.10
CA TYR A 72 -0.39 8.37 -0.32
C TYR A 72 -0.05 8.11 1.16
N LEU A 73 -0.60 7.06 1.75
CA LEU A 73 -0.34 6.69 3.14
C LEU A 73 1.13 6.31 3.33
N GLU A 74 1.65 5.40 2.51
CA GLU A 74 3.04 4.93 2.55
C GLU A 74 4.01 6.06 2.22
N ALA A 75 3.78 6.79 1.11
CA ALA A 75 4.65 7.88 0.71
C ALA A 75 4.72 9.00 1.75
N GLN A 76 3.61 9.31 2.44
CA GLN A 76 3.65 10.27 3.54
C GLN A 76 4.40 9.71 4.75
N PHE A 77 4.12 8.48 5.17
CA PHE A 77 4.82 7.84 6.28
C PHE A 77 6.34 7.86 6.08
N TYR A 78 6.81 7.36 4.93
CA TYR A 78 8.23 7.29 4.60
C TYR A 78 8.86 8.67 4.37
N SER A 79 8.16 9.61 3.73
CA SER A 79 8.67 10.97 3.53
C SER A 79 8.91 11.69 4.86
N TYR A 80 7.97 11.58 5.80
CA TYR A 80 8.17 12.12 7.15
C TYR A 80 9.30 11.40 7.88
N ALA A 81 9.34 10.06 7.82
CA ALA A 81 10.37 9.26 8.48
C ALA A 81 11.79 9.66 8.04
N VAL A 82 12.02 9.88 6.74
CA VAL A 82 13.35 10.14 6.18
C VAL A 82 13.68 11.62 6.11
N PHE A 83 12.75 12.44 5.61
CA PHE A 83 12.99 13.84 5.28
C PHE A 83 12.45 14.79 6.36
N GLY A 84 11.55 14.32 7.22
CA GLY A 84 10.87 15.17 8.21
C GLY A 84 9.76 16.04 7.62
N THR A 85 9.42 15.83 6.36
CA THR A 85 8.41 16.60 5.62
C THR A 85 7.61 15.66 4.74
N GLY A 86 6.33 15.98 4.53
CA GLY A 86 5.48 15.23 3.62
C GLY A 86 5.72 15.52 2.13
N LEU A 87 4.85 14.94 1.31
CA LEU A 87 4.81 15.12 -0.15
C LEU A 87 4.62 16.58 -0.57
N ALA A 88 5.13 16.90 -1.77
CA ALA A 88 4.95 18.22 -2.37
C ALA A 88 3.47 18.53 -2.67
N ALA A 89 3.04 19.78 -2.44
CA ALA A 89 1.64 20.17 -2.54
C ALA A 89 0.98 19.89 -3.90
N ASN A 90 1.74 19.94 -4.99
CA ASN A 90 1.25 19.62 -6.35
C ASN A 90 0.89 18.14 -6.53
N MET A 91 1.34 17.26 -5.63
CA MET A 91 1.01 15.83 -5.62
C MET A 91 -0.25 15.52 -4.82
N LEU A 92 -0.84 16.49 -4.12
CA LEU A 92 -1.93 16.23 -3.15
C LEU A 92 -3.34 16.51 -3.70
N THR A 93 -3.43 17.25 -4.81
CA THR A 93 -4.70 17.73 -5.38
C THR A 93 -5.37 16.68 -6.26
N GLY A 94 -6.67 16.76 -6.48
CA GLY A 94 -7.37 15.80 -7.34
C GLY A 94 -8.88 15.84 -7.11
N THR A 95 -9.56 14.77 -7.49
CA THR A 95 -10.99 14.56 -7.20
C THR A 95 -11.20 14.18 -5.73
N GLY A 96 -12.41 14.42 -5.20
CA GLY A 96 -12.70 14.18 -3.78
C GLY A 96 -12.22 15.30 -2.86
N THR A 97 -12.16 15.01 -1.56
CA THR A 97 -11.76 16.00 -0.55
C THR A 97 -10.28 15.84 -0.24
N GLN A 98 -9.48 16.88 -0.50
CA GLN A 98 -8.09 16.90 -0.07
C GLN A 98 -8.03 17.02 1.46
N GLY A 99 -7.36 16.08 2.12
CA GLY A 99 -7.15 16.08 3.57
C GLY A 99 -5.72 16.43 3.97
N ALA A 100 -5.56 16.75 5.25
CA ALA A 100 -4.27 16.99 5.87
C ALA A 100 -3.67 15.68 6.41
N VAL A 101 -2.34 15.68 6.57
CA VAL A 101 -1.64 14.65 7.33
C VAL A 101 -1.57 15.05 8.79
N THR A 102 -1.92 14.13 9.68
CA THR A 102 -1.76 14.28 11.14
C THR A 102 -0.46 13.61 11.57
N GLY A 103 0.39 14.36 12.26
CA GLY A 103 1.65 13.86 12.78
C GLY A 103 2.75 13.67 11.72
N GLY A 104 3.59 12.66 11.92
CA GLY A 104 4.82 12.47 11.15
C GLY A 104 6.01 13.25 11.72
N LYS A 105 7.18 12.60 11.83
CA LYS A 105 8.45 13.25 12.13
C LYS A 105 9.62 12.44 11.59
N LYS A 106 10.78 13.07 11.50
CA LYS A 106 12.01 12.41 11.08
C LYS A 106 12.48 11.40 12.13
N VAL A 107 12.80 10.17 11.69
CA VAL A 107 13.42 9.14 12.53
C VAL A 107 14.87 9.52 12.79
N PRO A 108 15.36 9.44 14.03
CA PRO A 108 16.77 9.66 14.36
C PRO A 108 17.59 8.39 14.09
N PHE A 109 17.54 7.87 12.86
CA PHE A 109 18.18 6.60 12.46
C PHE A 109 19.61 6.50 12.99
N LYS A 110 19.89 5.39 13.68
CA LYS A 110 21.21 5.04 14.23
C LYS A 110 21.90 4.01 13.37
N ASP A 111 21.14 3.16 12.69
CA ASP A 111 21.64 2.16 11.77
C ASP A 111 21.75 2.77 10.37
N PRO A 112 22.97 2.98 9.85
CA PRO A 112 23.16 3.59 8.52
C PRO A 112 22.51 2.77 7.41
N LEU A 113 22.37 1.46 7.59
CA LEU A 113 21.76 0.59 6.60
C LEU A 113 20.24 0.82 6.54
N VAL A 114 19.58 0.86 7.69
CA VAL A 114 18.14 1.15 7.79
C VAL A 114 17.85 2.54 7.22
N ALA A 115 18.69 3.53 7.52
CA ALA A 115 18.53 4.89 6.98
C ALA A 115 18.56 4.94 5.44
N GLN A 116 19.44 4.14 4.82
CA GLN A 116 19.59 4.12 3.36
C GLN A 116 18.43 3.39 2.68
N TYR A 117 17.99 2.28 3.26
CA TYR A 117 16.81 1.54 2.77
C TYR A 117 15.53 2.37 2.90
N ALA A 118 15.31 3.00 4.06
CA ALA A 118 14.18 3.90 4.27
C ALA A 118 14.15 5.02 3.23
N LYS A 119 15.31 5.57 2.87
CA LYS A 119 15.41 6.62 1.85
C LYS A 119 15.09 6.13 0.44
N GLU A 120 15.48 4.92 0.09
CA GLU A 120 15.14 4.31 -1.20
C GLU A 120 13.63 4.07 -1.28
N ILE A 121 13.04 3.41 -0.29
CA ILE A 121 11.60 3.17 -0.20
C ILE A 121 10.83 4.50 -0.28
N ALA A 122 11.22 5.51 0.52
CA ALA A 122 10.59 6.83 0.46
C ALA A 122 10.60 7.46 -0.93
N GLN A 123 11.66 7.24 -1.73
CA GLN A 123 11.74 7.76 -3.09
C GLN A 123 10.85 6.97 -4.05
N ASP A 124 10.77 5.66 -3.87
CA ASP A 124 9.93 4.77 -4.66
C ASP A 124 8.44 5.07 -4.40
N GLU A 125 8.02 5.21 -3.14
CA GLU A 125 6.64 5.59 -2.78
C GLU A 125 6.21 6.94 -3.38
N ILE A 126 7.11 7.94 -3.32
CA ILE A 126 6.88 9.24 -3.99
C ILE A 126 6.70 9.02 -5.50
N ALA A 127 7.51 8.14 -6.10
CA ALA A 127 7.44 7.84 -7.52
C ALA A 127 6.17 7.07 -7.90
N HIS A 128 5.69 6.15 -7.06
CA HIS A 128 4.42 5.43 -7.23
C HIS A 128 3.24 6.40 -7.24
N VAL A 129 3.14 7.30 -6.25
CA VAL A 129 2.14 8.38 -6.25
C VAL A 129 2.22 9.20 -7.53
N GLY A 130 3.42 9.64 -7.94
CA GLY A 130 3.61 10.41 -9.17
C GLY A 130 3.18 9.64 -10.42
N PHE A 131 3.48 8.34 -10.48
CA PHE A 131 3.13 7.45 -11.58
C PHE A 131 1.62 7.25 -11.68
N LEU A 132 0.95 6.86 -10.59
CA LEU A 132 -0.50 6.63 -10.57
C LEU A 132 -1.27 7.90 -10.93
N ARG A 133 -0.88 9.04 -10.36
CA ARG A 133 -1.48 10.34 -10.73
C ARG A 133 -1.30 10.65 -12.22
N SER A 134 -0.15 10.35 -12.80
CA SER A 134 0.07 10.52 -14.24
C SER A 134 -0.78 9.57 -15.07
N ALA A 135 -1.00 8.33 -14.63
CA ALA A 135 -1.83 7.35 -15.32
C ALA A 135 -3.32 7.69 -15.24
N LEU A 136 -3.77 8.20 -14.08
CA LEU A 136 -5.15 8.59 -13.82
C LEU A 136 -5.53 9.96 -14.42
N GLY A 137 -4.56 10.85 -14.61
CA GLY A 137 -4.81 12.19 -15.15
C GLY A 137 -5.81 12.98 -14.29
N SER A 138 -6.86 13.51 -14.91
CA SER A 138 -7.91 14.26 -14.19
C SER A 138 -8.79 13.39 -13.30
N ALA A 139 -8.73 12.06 -13.44
CA ALA A 139 -9.46 11.13 -12.57
C ALA A 139 -8.74 10.84 -11.25
N ALA A 140 -7.48 11.30 -11.09
CA ALA A 140 -6.71 11.06 -9.89
C ALA A 140 -7.40 11.68 -8.66
N VAL A 141 -7.59 10.87 -7.62
CA VAL A 141 -8.07 11.37 -6.32
C VAL A 141 -7.04 12.28 -5.66
N ALA A 142 -7.54 13.26 -4.91
CA ALA A 142 -6.74 14.01 -3.97
C ALA A 142 -6.29 13.10 -2.83
N GLN A 143 -5.19 13.47 -2.17
CA GLN A 143 -4.80 12.81 -0.93
C GLN A 143 -5.93 12.94 0.11
N PRO A 144 -6.41 11.85 0.73
CA PRO A 144 -7.39 11.92 1.81
C PRO A 144 -6.76 12.47 3.10
N ALA A 145 -7.57 12.63 4.15
CA ALA A 145 -7.01 12.88 5.48
C ALA A 145 -6.29 11.61 5.95
N ILE A 146 -5.04 11.76 6.40
CA ILE A 146 -4.18 10.64 6.80
C ILE A 146 -3.70 10.87 8.22
N ASP A 147 -3.76 9.85 9.07
CA ASP A 147 -3.15 9.86 10.40
C ASP A 147 -1.95 8.91 10.45
N ILE A 148 -0.76 9.48 10.57
CA ILE A 148 0.51 8.76 10.76
C ILE A 148 1.20 9.25 12.05
N GLY A 149 0.43 9.79 13.00
CA GLY A 149 0.97 10.33 14.25
C GLY A 149 1.51 9.25 15.17
N GLY A 150 2.67 9.54 15.79
CA GLY A 150 3.31 8.67 16.79
C GLY A 150 3.12 9.11 18.24
N SER A 151 2.46 10.24 18.49
CA SER A 151 2.39 10.86 19.82
C SER A 151 1.02 10.79 20.47
N ASP A 152 -0.04 10.54 19.69
CA ASP A 152 -1.40 10.42 20.22
C ASP A 152 -1.69 8.96 20.62
N PRO A 153 -2.00 8.67 21.89
CA PRO A 153 -2.43 7.34 22.33
C PRO A 153 -3.67 6.79 21.64
N ASN A 154 -4.44 7.64 20.95
CA ASN A 154 -5.63 7.26 20.16
C ASN A 154 -5.41 7.40 18.65
N GLY A 155 -4.20 7.77 18.22
CA GLY A 155 -3.83 7.85 16.81
C GLY A 155 -3.70 6.47 16.16
N ALA A 156 -3.68 6.44 14.82
CA ALA A 156 -3.72 5.22 14.03
C ALA A 156 -2.63 4.20 14.42
N PHE A 157 -1.36 4.63 14.49
CA PHE A 157 -0.26 3.75 14.88
C PHE A 157 -0.39 3.20 16.31
N SER A 158 -0.86 4.02 17.26
CA SER A 158 -1.13 3.57 18.64
C SER A 158 -2.26 2.57 18.70
N ASN A 159 -3.32 2.75 17.88
CA ASN A 159 -4.42 1.79 17.76
C ASN A 159 -3.95 0.47 17.16
N ALA A 160 -3.16 0.51 16.09
CA ALA A 160 -2.59 -0.68 15.46
C ALA A 160 -1.67 -1.45 16.43
N ALA A 161 -0.75 -0.74 17.09
CA ALA A 161 0.15 -1.33 18.07
C ALA A 161 -0.60 -1.91 19.28
N ARG A 162 -1.70 -1.28 19.71
CA ARG A 162 -2.55 -1.79 20.78
C ARG A 162 -3.33 -3.03 20.36
N ALA A 163 -3.84 -3.07 19.13
CA ALA A 163 -4.47 -4.28 18.58
C ALA A 163 -3.49 -5.46 18.56
N ALA A 164 -2.22 -5.19 18.25
CA ALA A 164 -1.13 -6.16 18.31
C ALA A 164 -0.54 -6.38 19.73
N GLY A 165 -1.08 -5.75 20.77
CA GLY A 165 -0.59 -5.91 22.15
C GLY A 165 0.83 -5.35 22.42
N LEU A 166 1.39 -4.55 21.51
CA LEU A 166 2.71 -3.91 21.66
C LEU A 166 2.69 -2.79 22.71
N VAL A 167 1.55 -2.11 22.87
CA VAL A 167 1.36 -1.03 23.84
C VAL A 167 0.05 -1.19 24.61
N GLY A 168 0.04 -0.73 25.86
CA GLY A 168 -1.15 -0.74 26.72
C GLY A 168 -2.12 0.41 26.42
N ALA A 169 -3.28 0.39 27.07
CA ALA A 169 -4.25 1.47 26.97
C ALA A 169 -3.65 2.82 27.43
N GLY A 170 -3.88 3.88 26.63
CA GLY A 170 -3.37 5.22 26.94
C GLY A 170 -1.88 5.43 26.64
N VAL A 171 -1.20 4.43 26.07
CA VAL A 171 0.21 4.53 25.65
C VAL A 171 0.26 4.74 24.14
N ALA A 172 1.01 5.77 23.70
CA ALA A 172 1.24 5.99 22.28
C ALA A 172 2.35 5.08 21.74
N PHE A 173 2.17 4.58 20.52
CA PHE A 173 3.25 3.95 19.76
C PHE A 173 3.82 4.95 18.76
N ASP A 174 5.10 5.27 18.92
CA ASP A 174 5.81 6.20 18.05
C ASP A 174 6.65 5.44 17.02
N PRO A 175 6.20 5.29 15.76
CA PRO A 175 6.97 4.59 14.74
C PRO A 175 8.23 5.38 14.35
N TYR A 176 8.41 6.62 14.82
CA TYR A 176 9.58 7.43 14.48
C TYR A 176 10.62 7.52 15.61
N ALA A 177 10.45 6.76 16.69
CA ALA A 177 11.32 6.85 17.86
C ALA A 177 12.72 6.25 17.64
N SER A 178 12.82 5.19 16.86
CA SER A 178 14.05 4.43 16.60
C SER A 178 13.99 3.67 15.28
N ASP A 179 15.13 3.11 14.86
CA ASP A 179 15.22 2.21 13.71
C ASP A 179 14.25 1.02 13.84
N GLU A 180 14.16 0.40 15.02
CA GLU A 180 13.28 -0.74 15.29
C GLU A 180 11.80 -0.36 15.26
N ASN A 181 11.42 0.76 15.87
CA ASN A 181 10.03 1.23 15.83
C ASN A 181 9.60 1.62 14.40
N PHE A 182 10.53 2.20 13.62
CA PHE A 182 10.30 2.49 12.22
C PHE A 182 10.06 1.23 11.41
N LEU A 183 10.89 0.20 11.61
CA LEU A 183 10.73 -1.08 10.92
C LEU A 183 9.42 -1.79 11.30
N LEU A 184 9.00 -1.73 12.58
CA LEU A 184 7.69 -2.24 12.99
C LEU A 184 6.54 -1.44 12.39
N GLY A 185 6.68 -0.11 12.31
CA GLY A 185 5.71 0.77 11.63
C GLY A 185 5.60 0.49 10.13
N ALA A 186 6.73 0.32 9.45
CA ALA A 186 6.80 -0.09 8.05
C ALA A 186 6.16 -1.46 7.83
N PHE A 187 6.47 -2.44 8.69
CA PHE A 187 5.91 -3.78 8.60
C PHE A 187 4.38 -3.81 8.64
N ILE A 188 3.72 -2.84 9.29
CA ILE A 188 2.25 -2.72 9.29
C ILE A 188 1.70 -2.55 7.87
N PHE A 189 2.39 -1.82 6.98
CA PHE A 189 1.88 -1.44 5.65
C PHE A 189 2.37 -2.33 4.51
N GLU A 190 3.67 -2.61 4.46
CA GLU A 190 4.34 -3.23 3.32
C GLU A 190 3.66 -4.52 2.80
N ASP A 191 3.21 -5.37 3.73
CA ASP A 191 2.54 -6.62 3.39
C ASP A 191 1.14 -6.41 2.83
N VAL A 192 0.49 -5.36 3.32
CA VAL A 192 -0.82 -4.92 2.84
C VAL A 192 -0.68 -4.42 1.41
N GLY A 193 0.37 -3.65 1.10
CA GLY A 193 0.70 -3.21 -0.27
C GLY A 193 0.83 -4.38 -1.24
N VAL A 194 1.70 -5.36 -0.94
CA VAL A 194 1.90 -6.56 -1.77
C VAL A 194 0.58 -7.31 -2.02
N THR A 195 -0.17 -7.56 -0.96
CA THR A 195 -1.40 -8.38 -1.04
C THR A 195 -2.56 -7.63 -1.68
N ALA A 196 -2.59 -6.30 -1.56
CA ALA A 196 -3.53 -5.41 -2.26
C ALA A 196 -3.27 -5.42 -3.77
N TYR A 197 -2.03 -5.20 -4.21
CA TYR A 197 -1.69 -5.23 -5.64
C TYR A 197 -1.90 -6.62 -6.25
N LYS A 198 -1.56 -7.68 -5.51
CA LYS A 198 -1.83 -9.05 -5.94
C LYS A 198 -3.33 -9.30 -6.12
N GLY A 199 -4.15 -8.89 -5.16
CA GLY A 199 -5.61 -9.01 -5.22
C GLY A 199 -6.28 -8.13 -6.27
N ALA A 200 -5.70 -6.98 -6.58
CA ALA A 200 -6.14 -6.09 -7.65
C ALA A 200 -5.79 -6.63 -9.05
N SER A 201 -4.70 -7.38 -9.20
CA SER A 201 -4.21 -7.84 -10.51
C SER A 201 -5.24 -8.56 -11.39
N PRO A 202 -6.13 -9.47 -10.92
CA PRO A 202 -7.16 -10.06 -11.76
C PRO A 202 -8.31 -9.10 -12.14
N LEU A 203 -8.44 -7.97 -11.44
CA LEU A 203 -9.52 -6.99 -11.65
C LEU A 203 -9.16 -5.96 -12.73
N ILE A 204 -7.86 -5.78 -13.01
CA ILE A 204 -7.38 -4.82 -14.00
C ILE A 204 -7.51 -5.37 -15.43
N GLN A 205 -8.34 -4.73 -16.23
CA GLN A 205 -8.66 -5.16 -17.59
C GLN A 205 -7.64 -4.64 -18.60
N ASN A 206 -7.26 -3.36 -18.49
CA ASN A 206 -6.29 -2.73 -19.37
C ASN A 206 -4.89 -3.29 -19.14
N LYS A 207 -4.29 -3.89 -20.18
CA LYS A 207 -2.98 -4.55 -20.08
C LYS A 207 -1.83 -3.59 -19.80
N THR A 208 -1.96 -2.31 -20.14
CA THR A 208 -0.98 -1.28 -19.77
C THR A 208 -1.02 -1.02 -18.27
N PHE A 209 -2.21 -0.90 -17.70
CA PHE A 209 -2.37 -0.71 -16.25
C PHE A 209 -2.01 -1.97 -15.47
N LEU A 210 -2.30 -3.15 -16.02
CA LEU A 210 -1.90 -4.42 -15.42
C LEU A 210 -0.37 -4.58 -15.40
N GLU A 211 0.32 -4.25 -16.49
CA GLU A 211 1.80 -4.29 -16.53
C GLU A 211 2.41 -3.32 -15.52
N ALA A 212 1.86 -2.12 -15.42
CA ALA A 212 2.29 -1.15 -14.43
C ALA A 212 2.05 -1.61 -12.98
N ALA A 213 0.84 -2.10 -12.67
CA ALA A 213 0.49 -2.62 -11.35
C ALA A 213 1.35 -3.84 -10.98
N ALA A 214 1.68 -4.71 -11.95
CA ALA A 214 2.62 -5.81 -11.73
C ALA A 214 4.05 -5.31 -11.43
N GLY A 215 4.46 -4.18 -12.01
CA GLY A 215 5.72 -3.53 -11.69
C GLY A 215 5.77 -2.98 -10.27
N ILE A 216 4.68 -2.32 -9.81
CA ILE A 216 4.57 -1.83 -8.43
C ILE A 216 4.53 -3.01 -7.46
N LEU A 217 3.69 -4.02 -7.71
CA LEU A 217 3.66 -5.26 -6.93
C LEU A 217 5.06 -5.87 -6.70
N ALA A 218 5.92 -5.82 -7.73
CA ALA A 218 7.29 -6.32 -7.61
C ALA A 218 8.16 -5.42 -6.70
N ALA A 219 8.01 -4.10 -6.78
CA ALA A 219 8.71 -3.15 -5.91
C ALA A 219 8.30 -3.36 -4.44
N GLU A 220 6.99 -3.35 -4.16
CA GLU A 220 6.42 -3.63 -2.83
C GLU A 220 6.94 -4.95 -2.27
N ALA A 221 7.04 -6.00 -3.09
CA ALA A 221 7.54 -7.29 -2.63
C ALA A 221 9.03 -7.25 -2.22
N TYR A 222 9.86 -6.42 -2.88
CA TYR A 222 11.24 -6.19 -2.45
C TYR A 222 11.30 -5.37 -1.16
N HIS A 223 10.48 -4.33 -1.03
CA HIS A 223 10.42 -3.51 0.17
C HIS A 223 9.95 -4.33 1.39
N ALA A 224 8.84 -5.07 1.26
CA ALA A 224 8.32 -5.96 2.30
C ALA A 224 9.34 -7.06 2.69
N GLY A 225 9.95 -7.72 1.71
CA GLY A 225 10.97 -8.73 1.95
C GLY A 225 12.19 -8.16 2.70
N LEU A 226 12.60 -6.93 2.37
CA LEU A 226 13.67 -6.21 3.05
C LEU A 226 13.31 -5.90 4.50
N VAL A 227 12.14 -5.31 4.76
CA VAL A 227 11.67 -4.98 6.11
C VAL A 227 11.61 -6.24 6.98
N ARG A 228 11.04 -7.33 6.47
CA ARG A 228 11.03 -8.64 7.14
C ARG A 228 12.44 -9.12 7.48
N THR A 229 13.36 -9.08 6.50
CA THR A 229 14.73 -9.57 6.67
C THR A 229 15.50 -8.77 7.73
N VAL A 230 15.35 -7.45 7.73
CA VAL A 230 16.03 -6.56 8.68
C VAL A 230 15.44 -6.73 10.09
N LEU A 231 14.12 -6.81 10.22
CA LEU A 231 13.46 -7.10 11.50
C LEU A 231 13.90 -8.45 12.07
N TYR A 232 13.95 -9.49 11.24
CA TYR A 232 14.37 -10.83 11.66
C TYR A 232 15.81 -10.80 12.18
N THR A 233 16.70 -10.15 11.42
CA THR A 233 18.13 -10.03 11.74
C THR A 233 18.35 -9.29 13.06
N LYS A 234 17.73 -8.12 13.25
CA LYS A 234 17.75 -7.40 14.54
C LYS A 234 17.12 -8.23 15.66
N GLY A 235 16.09 -9.00 15.31
CA GLY A 235 15.39 -9.95 16.15
C GLY A 235 16.20 -11.14 16.64
N LEU A 236 17.38 -11.41 16.04
CA LEU A 236 18.33 -12.40 16.57
C LEU A 236 18.98 -11.91 17.88
N SER A 237 19.26 -10.60 17.97
CA SER A 237 19.80 -9.98 19.18
C SER A 237 18.70 -9.49 20.13
N THR A 238 17.55 -9.10 19.58
CA THR A 238 16.40 -8.59 20.34
C THR A 238 15.15 -9.44 20.03
N PRO A 239 14.98 -10.62 20.65
CA PRO A 239 13.92 -11.57 20.31
C PRO A 239 12.50 -10.99 20.32
N SER A 240 12.24 -9.97 21.14
CA SER A 240 10.95 -9.29 21.20
C SER A 240 10.54 -8.64 19.88
N LEU A 241 11.46 -8.33 18.96
CA LEU A 241 11.11 -7.83 17.63
C LEU A 241 10.44 -8.90 16.76
N ARG A 242 10.86 -10.16 16.88
CA ARG A 242 10.22 -11.29 16.18
C ARG A 242 8.83 -11.54 16.74
N THR A 243 8.69 -11.49 18.07
CA THR A 243 7.39 -11.58 18.73
C THR A 243 6.46 -10.43 18.35
N ALA A 244 6.97 -9.19 18.32
CA ALA A 244 6.18 -8.02 17.96
C ALA A 244 5.71 -8.07 16.49
N ALA A 245 6.57 -8.48 15.57
CA ALA A 245 6.18 -8.65 14.16
C ALA A 245 5.14 -9.76 13.99
N GLY A 246 5.27 -10.88 14.72
CA GLY A 246 4.22 -11.90 14.78
C GLY A 246 2.88 -11.33 15.26
N ALA A 247 2.89 -10.60 16.37
CA ALA A 247 1.68 -10.01 16.92
C ALA A 247 1.04 -8.95 16.00
N ILE A 248 1.83 -8.21 15.21
CA ILE A 248 1.31 -7.31 14.16
C ILE A 248 0.63 -8.11 13.05
N SER A 249 1.23 -9.22 12.60
CA SER A 249 0.63 -10.12 11.61
C SER A 249 -0.72 -10.65 12.11
N ASP A 250 -0.75 -11.19 13.33
CA ASP A 250 -1.98 -11.71 13.95
C ASP A 250 -3.06 -10.62 14.07
N ALA A 251 -2.66 -9.39 14.40
CA ALA A 251 -3.60 -8.27 14.48
C ALA A 251 -4.19 -7.90 13.12
N ARG A 252 -3.41 -7.90 12.03
CA ARG A 252 -3.94 -7.65 10.68
C ARG A 252 -4.91 -8.74 10.24
N ASP A 253 -4.55 -9.99 10.48
CA ASP A 253 -5.38 -11.15 10.18
C ASP A 253 -6.73 -11.09 10.92
N SER A 254 -6.71 -10.63 12.19
CA SER A 254 -7.94 -10.45 12.97
C SER A 254 -8.92 -9.38 12.43
N LEU A 255 -8.47 -8.54 11.49
CA LEU A 255 -9.27 -7.45 10.92
C LEU A 255 -9.87 -7.80 9.57
N ASP A 256 -9.21 -8.62 8.76
CA ASP A 256 -9.41 -8.63 7.32
C ASP A 256 -10.37 -9.73 6.83
N ASN A 257 -10.21 -10.98 7.27
CA ASN A 257 -10.90 -12.15 6.75
C ASN A 257 -10.88 -13.33 7.74
N ALA A 258 -11.65 -14.39 7.45
CA ALA A 258 -11.79 -15.54 8.34
C ALA A 258 -10.63 -16.55 8.30
N ALA A 259 -9.89 -16.54 7.21
CA ALA A 259 -8.77 -17.43 6.99
C ALA A 259 -7.49 -16.76 7.46
N ASP A 260 -6.80 -17.48 8.34
CA ASP A 260 -5.44 -17.15 8.78
C ASP A 260 -4.47 -17.31 7.61
N VAL A 261 -4.15 -16.18 6.98
CA VAL A 261 -3.29 -16.10 5.80
C VAL A 261 -2.12 -15.14 5.99
N ASP A 262 -2.23 -14.18 6.90
CA ASP A 262 -1.10 -13.31 7.24
C ASP A 262 -0.03 -14.11 7.98
N GLN A 263 1.23 -13.73 7.80
CA GLN A 263 2.33 -14.48 8.35
C GLN A 263 3.38 -13.56 8.96
N GLY A 264 3.79 -13.85 10.20
CA GLY A 264 4.90 -13.17 10.84
C GLY A 264 6.24 -13.41 10.13
N ILE A 265 7.32 -12.90 10.72
CA ILE A 265 8.68 -12.98 10.14
C ILE A 265 9.45 -14.26 10.52
N VAL A 266 8.80 -15.18 11.20
CA VAL A 266 9.33 -16.49 11.61
C VAL A 266 8.44 -17.59 11.05
N ASP A 267 9.02 -18.75 10.76
CA ASP A 267 8.22 -19.93 10.42
C ASP A 267 7.39 -20.40 11.62
N THR A 268 6.15 -20.82 11.37
CA THR A 268 5.19 -21.22 12.42
C THR A 268 5.50 -22.59 13.02
N ALA A 269 6.16 -23.48 12.27
CA ALA A 269 6.59 -24.79 12.74
C ALA A 269 7.98 -24.74 13.41
N ASP A 270 8.86 -23.83 12.99
CA ASP A 270 10.17 -23.62 13.57
C ASP A 270 10.53 -22.13 13.68
N ASN A 271 10.41 -21.57 14.88
CA ASN A 271 10.68 -20.16 15.12
C ASN A 271 12.16 -19.74 14.98
N THR A 272 13.06 -20.68 14.69
CA THR A 272 14.48 -20.42 14.34
C THR A 272 14.69 -20.23 12.84
N VAL A 273 13.66 -20.47 12.03
CA VAL A 273 13.66 -20.26 10.59
C VAL A 273 12.96 -18.94 10.28
N SER A 274 13.55 -18.15 9.38
CA SER A 274 12.98 -16.89 8.92
C SER A 274 11.83 -17.11 7.95
N ASN A 275 10.78 -16.30 8.06
CA ASN A 275 9.76 -16.14 7.04
C ASN A 275 9.91 -14.76 6.39
N ILE A 276 10.54 -14.70 5.22
CA ILE A 276 10.85 -13.44 4.53
C ILE A 276 9.86 -13.10 3.41
N VAL A 277 9.00 -14.03 3.01
CA VAL A 277 7.91 -13.79 2.04
C VAL A 277 6.68 -14.57 2.50
N PRO A 278 5.52 -13.92 2.73
CA PRO A 278 4.33 -14.61 3.19
C PRO A 278 3.63 -15.26 2.00
N LEU A 279 3.65 -16.60 1.94
CA LEU A 279 3.24 -17.36 0.77
C LEU A 279 2.23 -18.45 1.11
N ASP A 280 1.37 -18.78 0.15
CA ASP A 280 0.55 -19.99 0.19
C ASP A 280 1.41 -21.25 0.03
N LYS A 281 0.78 -22.43 0.12
CA LYS A 281 1.44 -23.74 -0.06
C LYS A 281 2.11 -23.94 -1.44
N ASN A 282 1.83 -23.10 -2.42
CA ASN A 282 2.41 -23.15 -3.77
C ASN A 282 3.56 -22.14 -3.93
N GLY A 283 3.92 -21.40 -2.88
CA GLY A 283 4.91 -20.33 -2.94
C GLY A 283 4.39 -19.07 -3.62
N ILE A 284 3.08 -18.79 -3.53
CA ILE A 284 2.42 -17.63 -4.16
C ILE A 284 1.93 -16.68 -3.07
N ALA A 285 2.21 -15.38 -3.21
CA ALA A 285 1.67 -14.37 -2.31
C ALA A 285 0.13 -14.40 -2.32
N PHE A 286 -0.47 -14.35 -1.14
CA PHE A 286 -1.93 -14.35 -1.01
C PHE A 286 -2.52 -13.00 -1.46
N SER A 287 -3.85 -12.97 -1.61
CA SER A 287 -4.57 -11.80 -2.11
C SER A 287 -5.50 -11.26 -1.05
N ARG A 288 -5.61 -9.94 -0.96
CA ARG A 288 -6.67 -9.26 -0.21
C ARG A 288 -7.61 -8.53 -1.16
N SER A 289 -8.91 -8.53 -0.86
CA SER A 289 -9.84 -7.65 -1.57
C SER A 289 -9.64 -6.20 -1.12
N PRO A 290 -10.11 -5.21 -1.89
CA PRO A 290 -10.08 -3.81 -1.45
C PRO A 290 -10.76 -3.60 -0.09
N GLY A 291 -11.83 -4.34 0.19
CA GLY A 291 -12.52 -4.24 1.49
C GLY A 291 -11.63 -4.76 2.63
N ASP A 292 -11.00 -5.91 2.47
CA ASP A 292 -10.11 -6.52 3.47
C ASP A 292 -8.90 -5.60 3.76
N VAL A 293 -8.34 -4.98 2.72
CA VAL A 293 -7.30 -3.94 2.86
C VAL A 293 -7.84 -2.77 3.68
N LEU A 294 -9.06 -2.30 3.40
CA LEU A 294 -9.71 -1.21 4.13
C LEU A 294 -9.98 -1.56 5.59
N ASN A 295 -10.30 -2.81 5.93
CA ASN A 295 -10.40 -3.23 7.33
C ASN A 295 -9.09 -3.01 8.10
N ILE A 296 -7.96 -3.34 7.48
CA ILE A 296 -6.63 -3.14 8.07
C ILE A 296 -6.33 -1.64 8.20
N VAL A 297 -6.45 -0.86 7.12
CA VAL A 297 -6.08 0.56 7.18
C VAL A 297 -7.08 1.43 7.95
N TYR A 298 -8.33 0.98 8.11
CA TYR A 298 -9.31 1.61 9.00
C TYR A 298 -9.27 1.06 10.43
N LEU A 299 -8.47 0.02 10.70
CA LEU A 299 -8.29 -0.62 11.99
C LEU A 299 -9.61 -1.12 12.61
N THR A 300 -10.40 -1.83 11.79
CA THR A 300 -11.74 -2.31 12.18
C THR A 300 -12.13 -3.55 11.38
N LYS A 301 -12.84 -4.48 12.02
CA LYS A 301 -13.49 -5.61 11.35
C LYS A 301 -14.92 -5.30 10.86
N GLU A 302 -15.44 -4.15 11.26
CA GLU A 302 -16.78 -3.71 10.90
C GLU A 302 -16.80 -3.12 9.48
N SER A 303 -17.96 -3.13 8.83
CA SER A 303 -18.14 -2.43 7.56
C SER A 303 -18.32 -0.94 7.80
N VAL A 304 -17.28 -0.19 7.47
CA VAL A 304 -17.21 1.27 7.66
C VAL A 304 -16.55 1.93 6.45
N THR A 305 -16.71 3.25 6.36
CA THR A 305 -16.12 4.05 5.27
C THR A 305 -14.94 4.89 5.71
N MET A 306 -14.53 4.81 6.98
CA MET A 306 -13.43 5.58 7.55
C MET A 306 -12.96 5.00 8.89
N GLY A 307 -11.74 5.33 9.26
CA GLY A 307 -11.12 4.91 10.52
C GLY A 307 -9.61 4.86 10.41
N GLY A 308 -8.94 4.49 11.49
CA GLY A 308 -7.50 4.21 11.52
C GLY A 308 -6.66 5.27 10.81
N PHE A 309 -5.87 4.83 9.84
CA PHE A 309 -4.95 5.66 9.06
C PHE A 309 -5.66 6.64 8.12
N PHE A 310 -6.95 6.44 7.86
CA PHE A 310 -7.80 7.32 7.06
C PHE A 310 -8.99 7.83 7.89
N PRO A 311 -8.77 8.77 8.83
CA PRO A 311 -9.79 9.22 9.78
C PRO A 311 -11.02 9.89 9.13
N LYS A 312 -10.94 10.25 7.84
CA LYS A 312 -12.06 10.78 7.04
C LYS A 312 -12.37 9.93 5.81
N GLY A 313 -11.85 8.70 5.76
CA GLY A 313 -12.06 7.75 4.67
C GLY A 313 -11.13 7.99 3.48
N ALA A 314 -10.93 6.94 2.69
CA ALA A 314 -10.26 7.02 1.40
C ALA A 314 -11.14 7.75 0.37
N ASN A 315 -10.51 8.47 -0.56
CA ASN A 315 -11.21 9.09 -1.69
C ASN A 315 -11.48 8.05 -2.80
N GLY A 316 -12.55 8.24 -3.58
CA GLY A 316 -12.93 7.33 -4.66
C GLY A 316 -14.10 6.42 -4.29
N THR A 317 -14.39 5.45 -5.16
CA THR A 317 -15.57 4.56 -5.08
C THR A 317 -15.34 3.35 -4.18
N LEU A 318 -14.11 2.83 -4.14
CA LEU A 318 -13.70 1.72 -3.28
C LEU A 318 -13.27 2.26 -1.92
N ASN A 319 -14.23 2.54 -1.04
CA ASN A 319 -13.97 3.14 0.28
C ASN A 319 -14.69 2.46 1.44
N LEU A 320 -15.43 1.38 1.18
CA LEU A 320 -16.17 0.60 2.17
C LEU A 320 -15.38 -0.68 2.54
N SER A 321 -15.05 -0.85 3.83
CA SER A 321 -14.46 -2.08 4.34
C SER A 321 -15.47 -3.23 4.38
N THR A 322 -14.98 -4.49 4.37
CA THR A 322 -15.86 -5.65 4.51
C THR A 322 -16.41 -5.74 5.94
N ALA A 323 -17.61 -6.29 6.09
CA ALA A 323 -18.11 -6.69 7.40
C ALA A 323 -17.59 -8.10 7.68
N TYR A 324 -16.78 -8.26 8.72
CA TYR A 324 -16.33 -9.55 9.20
C TYR A 324 -16.83 -9.77 10.63
N ALA A 325 -17.54 -10.88 10.85
CA ALA A 325 -18.15 -11.24 12.14
C ALA A 325 -17.16 -12.02 13.01
#